data_AF-A0A6M3JT44-F1
#
_entry.id   AF-A0A6M3JT44-F1
#
_cell.length_a   1.000
_cell.length_b   1.000
_cell.length_c   1.000
_cell.angle_alpha   90.00
_cell.angle_beta   90.00
_cell.angle_gamma   90.00
#
_symmetry.space_group_name_H-M   'P 1'
#
loop_
_entity.id
_entity.type
_entity.pdbx_description
1 polymer ?
#
loop_
_entity_poly.entity_id
_entity_poly.type
_entity_poly.pdbx_seq_one_letter_code
_entity_poly.pdbx_strand_id
1 'polypeptide(L)' 'MKERPEGFIAEDKLDHNGEIFDYIRECHEYLWQFVRLFYPSASGSITEWVDKVLDEVKIGRLKV' A
#
# COMPACT_ATOMS: atom_id res chain seq x y z
N MET A 1 -15.45 -18.18 19.11
CA MET A 1 -14.35 -17.42 18.50
C MET A 1 -13.17 -18.37 18.34
N LYS A 2 -12.43 -18.33 17.23
CA LYS A 2 -11.21 -19.15 17.07
C LYS A 2 -10.16 -18.65 18.08
N GLU A 3 -9.48 -19.57 18.77
CA GLU A 3 -8.39 -19.21 19.68
C GLU A 3 -7.26 -18.53 18.88
N ARG A 4 -6.90 -17.30 19.28
CA ARG A 4 -5.84 -16.54 18.61
C ARG A 4 -4.48 -17.00 19.18
N PRO A 5 -3.43 -17.10 18.35
CA PRO A 5 -2.09 -17.50 18.80
C PRO A 5 -1.56 -16.59 19.91
N GLU A 6 -0.72 -17.16 20.78
CA GLU A 6 -0.04 -16.40 21.84
C GLU A 6 0.85 -15.29 21.21
N GLY A 7 0.73 -14.06 21.72
CA GLY A 7 1.40 -12.88 21.15
C GLY A 7 0.60 -12.13 20.08
N PHE A 8 -0.58 -12.61 19.70
CA PHE A 8 -1.46 -11.87 18.80
C PHE A 8 -2.08 -10.68 19.53
N ILE A 9 -1.81 -9.47 19.05
CA ILE A 9 -2.39 -8.24 19.62
C ILE A 9 -3.91 -8.30 19.46
N ALA A 10 -4.62 -8.19 20.57
CA ALA A 10 -6.07 -8.14 20.55
C ALA A 10 -6.53 -6.86 19.83
N GLU A 11 -7.65 -6.93 19.14
CA GLU A 11 -8.12 -5.86 18.25
C GLU A 11 -8.43 -4.56 19.00
N ASP A 12 -8.83 -4.66 20.28
CA ASP A 12 -9.03 -3.55 21.20
C ASP A 12 -7.71 -2.90 21.70
N LYS A 13 -6.56 -3.49 21.36
CA LYS A 13 -5.22 -2.97 21.67
C LYS A 13 -4.54 -2.34 20.47
N LEU A 14 -5.18 -2.37 19.29
CA LEU A 14 -4.69 -1.69 18.09
C LEU A 14 -5.37 -0.33 18.01
N ASP A 15 -4.61 0.72 18.28
CA ASP A 15 -5.06 2.07 17.99
C ASP A 15 -4.90 2.35 16.49
N HIS A 16 -5.97 2.12 15.73
CA HIS A 16 -6.01 2.36 14.28
C HIS A 16 -5.90 3.84 13.89
N ASN A 17 -6.00 4.76 14.87
CA ASN A 17 -5.76 6.19 14.67
C ASN A 17 -4.40 6.64 15.26
N GLY A 18 -3.57 5.69 15.69
CA GLY A 18 -2.23 5.98 16.16
C GLY A 18 -1.26 6.28 15.01
N GLU A 19 -0.12 6.88 15.36
CA GLU A 19 0.92 7.31 14.42
C GLU A 19 1.35 6.21 13.45
N ILE A 20 1.37 4.95 13.88
CA ILE A 20 1.76 3.82 13.02
C ILE A 20 0.80 3.63 11.84
N PHE A 21 -0.50 3.79 12.05
CA PHE A 21 -1.49 3.64 10.98
C PHE A 21 -1.57 4.89 10.10
N ASP A 22 -1.27 6.06 10.65
CA ASP A 22 -1.08 7.28 9.86
C ASP A 22 0.13 7.13 8.93
N TYR A 23 1.26 6.63 9.44
CA TYR A 23 2.44 6.35 8.63
C TYR A 23 2.17 5.31 7.53
N ILE A 24 1.46 4.22 7.85
CA ILE A 24 1.05 3.22 6.86
C ILE A 24 0.16 3.85 5.78
N ARG A 25 -0.79 4.72 6.18
CA ARG A 25 -1.68 5.42 5.24
C ARG A 25 -0.88 6.33 4.31
N GLU A 26 0.05 7.09 4.85
CA GLU A 26 0.93 7.98 4.10
C GLU A 26 1.77 7.19 3.06
N CYS A 27 2.41 6.09 3.48
CA CYS A 27 3.14 5.20 2.58
C CYS A 27 2.25 4.65 1.45
N HIS A 28 1.03 4.24 1.79
CA HIS A 28 0.06 3.73 0.83
C HIS A 28 -0.40 4.81 -0.16
N GLU A 29 -0.57 6.06 0.29
CA GLU A 29 -0.87 7.20 -0.59
C GLU A 29 0.27 7.51 -1.56
N TYR A 30 1.53 7.50 -1.11
CA TYR A 30 2.68 7.70 -1.99
C TYR A 30 2.78 6.62 -3.07
N LEU A 31 2.52 5.35 -2.72
CA LEU A 31 2.47 4.28 -3.70
C LEU A 31 1.37 4.51 -4.74
N TRP A 32 0.20 4.99 -4.34
CA TRP A 32 -0.88 5.34 -5.28
C TRP A 32 -0.53 6.53 -6.16
N GLN A 33 0.11 7.56 -5.61
CA GLN A 33 0.59 8.70 -6.39
C GLN A 33 1.57 8.22 -7.46
N PHE A 34 2.54 7.38 -7.07
CA PHE A 34 3.49 6.78 -7.99
C PHE A 34 2.79 5.97 -9.10
N VAL A 35 1.85 5.09 -8.75
CA VAL A 35 1.09 4.31 -9.72
C VAL A 35 0.35 5.21 -10.72
N ARG A 36 -0.28 6.29 -10.23
CA ARG A 36 -1.07 7.21 -11.05
C ARG A 36 -0.25 8.09 -11.98
N LEU A 37 1.06 8.22 -11.77
CA LEU A 37 1.95 8.84 -12.75
C LEU A 37 1.97 8.06 -14.07
N PHE A 38 1.79 6.74 -14.02
CA PHE A 38 1.78 5.85 -15.19
C PHE A 38 0.35 5.50 -15.63
N TYR A 39 -0.54 5.30 -14.65
CA TYR A 39 -1.92 4.89 -14.86
C TYR A 39 -2.89 5.83 -14.12
N PRO A 40 -3.24 7.00 -14.68
CA PRO A 40 -4.04 8.01 -13.99
C PRO A 40 -5.40 7.51 -13.48
N SER A 41 -6.01 6.56 -14.19
CA SER A 41 -7.31 5.97 -13.85
C SER A 41 -7.20 4.70 -12.98
N ALA A 42 -6.01 4.37 -12.47
CA ALA A 42 -5.81 3.18 -11.65
C ALA A 42 -6.63 3.24 -10.35
N SER A 43 -7.32 2.14 -10.08
CA SER A 43 -8.18 1.92 -8.92
C SER A 43 -8.21 0.42 -8.58
N GLY A 44 -8.81 0.04 -7.46
CA GLY A 44 -8.84 -1.35 -6.99
C GLY A 44 -7.70 -1.67 -6.04
N SER A 45 -7.10 -2.86 -6.15
CA SER A 45 -6.00 -3.28 -5.28
C SER A 45 -4.68 -2.70 -5.76
N ILE A 46 -3.93 -2.04 -4.86
CA ILE A 46 -2.65 -1.42 -5.19
C ILE A 46 -1.61 -2.46 -5.66
N THR A 47 -1.67 -3.69 -5.14
CA THR A 47 -0.76 -4.79 -5.47
C THR A 47 -0.82 -5.18 -6.95
N GLU A 48 -1.97 -4.98 -7.61
CA GLU A 48 -2.15 -5.29 -9.04
C GLU A 48 -1.48 -4.28 -9.96
N TRP A 49 -1.10 -3.12 -9.42
CA TRP A 49 -0.55 -1.99 -10.18
C TRP A 49 0.92 -1.77 -9.89
N VAL A 50 1.37 -1.94 -8.65
CA VAL A 50 2.77 -1.67 -8.25
C VAL A 50 3.74 -2.48 -9.09
N ASP A 51 3.52 -3.79 -9.24
CA ASP A 51 4.42 -4.65 -10.02
C ASP A 51 4.46 -4.25 -11.50
N LYS A 52 3.30 -3.91 -12.09
CA LYS A 52 3.22 -3.44 -13.48
C LYS A 52 4.02 -2.18 -13.70
N VAL A 53 3.88 -1.22 -12.78
CA VAL A 53 4.59 0.06 -12.86
C VAL A 53 6.09 -0.17 -12.68
N LEU A 54 6.50 -1.00 -11.71
CA LEU A 54 7.90 -1.35 -11.50
C LEU A 54 8.54 -1.97 -12.75
N ASP A 55 7.81 -2.84 -13.46
CA ASP A 55 8.30 -3.43 -14.70
C ASP A 55 8.45 -2.39 -15.82
N GLU A 56 7.53 -1.44 -15.95
CA GLU A 56 7.67 -0.33 -16.93
C GLU A 56 8.84 0.59 -16.62
N VAL A 57 9.09 0.88 -15.33
CA VAL A 57 10.25 1.66 -14.89
C VAL A 57 11.55 0.93 -15.21
N LYS A 58 11.65 -0.37 -14.88
CA LYS A 58 12.85 -1.19 -15.17
C LYS A 58 13.16 -1.27 -16.65
N ILE A 59 12.13 -1.31 -17.50
CA ILE A 59 12.27 -1.36 -18.96
C ILE A 59 12.63 0.03 -19.53
N GLY A 60 12.73 1.07 -18.70
CA GLY A 60 13.17 2.40 -19.10
C GLY A 60 12.10 3.18 -19.86
N ARG A 61 10.81 2.85 -19.70
CA ARG A 61 9.70 3.61 -20.30
C ARG A 61 9.43 4.95 -19.63
N LEU A 62 10.26 5.39 -18.69
CA LEU A 62 10.26 6.78 -18.23
C LEU A 62 10.69 7.70 -19.39
N LYS A 63 9.70 8.22 -20.11
CA LYS A 63 9.84 9.50 -20.79
C LYS A 63 9.45 10.58 -19.78
N VAL A 64 10.41 11.01 -18.98
CA VAL A 64 10.27 12.25 -18.19
C VAL A 64 10.31 13.44 -19.14
#